data_AF-A0A2N2C6J6-F1
#
_entry.id   AF-A0A2N2C6J6-F1
#
_cell.length_a   1.000
_cell.length_b   1.000
_cell.length_c   1.000
_cell.angle_alpha   90.00
_cell.angle_beta   90.00
_cell.angle_gamma   90.00
#
_symmetry.space_group_name_H-M   'P 1'
#
loop_
_entity.id
_entity.type
_entity.pdbx_description
1 polymer ?
#
loop_
_entity_poly.entity_id
_entity_poly.type
_entity_poly.pdbx_seq_one_letter_code
_entity_poly.pdbx_strand_id
1 'polypeptide(L)'
;MIYVKFILLFMIAHTVSYTVAGAIALKFSKDIYESKNRLCHFLNDMGLKEERKHVEKYFLLAQIVRGLLMGVVLLPLFTAIENLIFILQFIFFASLMFVYTHISSAAPFLDNIEGYVYFKKEYLQKKSILKFQFEMIMYAVLFGFIITLFMQVFI
;
A
#
# COMPACT_ATOMS: atom_id res chain seq x y z
N MET A 1 2.84 -17.99 -20.57
CA MET A 1 1.48 -17.71 -20.04
C MET A 1 1.47 -17.52 -18.53
N ILE A 2 2.24 -18.30 -17.75
CA ILE A 2 2.28 -18.21 -16.29
C ILE A 2 2.69 -16.83 -15.76
N TYR A 3 3.68 -16.18 -16.36
CA TYR A 3 4.12 -14.83 -16.00
C TYR A 3 3.03 -13.76 -16.18
N VAL A 4 2.23 -13.87 -17.25
CA VAL A 4 1.11 -12.95 -17.49
C VAL A 4 0.03 -13.15 -16.42
N LYS A 5 -0.28 -14.40 -16.06
CA LYS A 5 -1.20 -14.69 -14.95
C LYS A 5 -0.68 -14.12 -13.64
N PHE A 6 0.59 -14.32 -13.32
CA PHE A 6 1.22 -13.76 -12.12
C PHE A 6 1.04 -12.24 -12.03
N ILE A 7 1.35 -11.51 -13.11
CA ILE A 7 1.20 -10.06 -13.16
C ILE A 7 -0.26 -9.65 -12.95
N LEU A 8 -1.21 -10.30 -13.62
CA LEU A 8 -2.63 -9.98 -13.49
C LEU A 8 -3.14 -10.23 -12.06
N LEU A 9 -2.78 -11.37 -11.46
CA LEU A 9 -3.15 -11.71 -10.09
C LEU A 9 -2.50 -10.73 -9.09
N PHE A 10 -1.25 -10.35 -9.32
CA PHE A 10 -0.55 -9.34 -8.51
C PHE A 10 -1.24 -7.98 -8.58
N MET A 11 -1.59 -7.51 -9.79
CA MET A 11 -2.30 -6.25 -9.99
C MET A 11 -3.65 -6.23 -9.28
N ILE A 12 -4.42 -7.32 -9.39
CA ILE A 12 -5.73 -7.46 -8.73
C ILE A 12 -5.55 -7.47 -7.22
N ALA A 13 -4.65 -8.31 -6.69
CA ALA A 13 -4.37 -8.39 -5.27
C ALA A 13 -3.94 -7.02 -4.72
N HIS A 14 -3.00 -6.34 -5.39
CA HIS A 14 -2.52 -5.02 -4.99
C HIS A 14 -3.64 -3.99 -4.95
N THR A 15 -4.40 -3.88 -6.04
CA THR A 15 -5.46 -2.87 -6.19
C THR A 15 -6.56 -3.08 -5.16
N VAL A 16 -7.02 -4.33 -4.98
CA VAL A 16 -8.07 -4.67 -4.03
C VAL A 16 -7.60 -4.43 -2.59
N SER A 17 -6.43 -4.95 -2.22
CA SER A 17 -5.91 -4.82 -0.85
C SER A 17 -5.68 -3.36 -0.46
N TYR A 18 -5.08 -2.56 -1.36
CA TYR A 18 -4.82 -1.16 -1.08
C TYR A 18 -6.12 -0.35 -0.97
N THR A 19 -7.08 -0.60 -1.86
CA THR A 19 -8.39 0.08 -1.82
C THR A 19 -9.16 -0.26 -0.55
N VAL A 20 -9.22 -1.54 -0.17
CA VAL A 20 -9.94 -2.00 1.03
C VAL A 20 -9.27 -1.45 2.29
N ALA A 21 -7.94 -1.56 2.40
CA ALA A 21 -7.21 -1.04 3.55
C ALA A 21 -7.40 0.47 3.71
N GLY A 22 -7.26 1.24 2.63
CA GLY A 22 -7.47 2.68 2.64
C GLY A 22 -8.91 3.06 3.00
N ALA A 23 -9.92 2.38 2.44
CA ALA A 23 -11.32 2.63 2.77
C ALA A 23 -11.66 2.35 4.23
N ILE A 24 -11.05 1.32 4.84
CA ILE A 24 -11.20 1.01 6.26
C ILE A 24 -10.45 2.05 7.10
N ALA A 25 -9.20 2.34 6.77
CA ALA A 25 -8.36 3.28 7.51
C ALA A 25 -8.95 4.69 7.51
N LEU A 26 -9.53 5.15 6.39
CA LEU A 26 -10.17 6.46 6.26
C LEU A 26 -11.29 6.67 7.28
N LYS A 27 -11.96 5.61 7.74
CA LYS A 27 -12.98 5.71 8.81
C LYS A 27 -12.38 6.18 10.14
N PHE A 28 -11.09 5.91 10.38
CA PHE A 28 -10.37 6.22 11.61
C PHE A 28 -9.38 7.39 11.47
N SER A 29 -9.05 7.81 10.25
CA SER A 29 -8.04 8.83 9.94
C SER A 29 -8.61 10.12 9.33
N LYS A 30 -9.93 10.36 9.41
CA LYS A 30 -10.56 11.58 8.87
C LYS A 30 -9.91 12.88 9.34
N ASP A 31 -9.48 12.96 10.59
CA ASP A 31 -8.75 14.10 11.18
C ASP A 31 -7.41 14.41 10.49
N ILE A 32 -6.83 13.45 9.76
CA ILE A 32 -5.58 13.60 9.03
C ILE A 32 -5.81 14.13 7.61
N TYR A 33 -6.96 13.82 7.01
CA TYR A 33 -7.25 14.07 5.58
C TYR A 33 -8.38 15.06 5.32
N GLU A 34 -9.21 15.35 6.33
CA GLU A 34 -10.35 16.26 6.26
C GLU A 34 -10.15 17.41 7.26
N SER A 35 -10.55 18.62 6.85
CA SER A 35 -10.49 19.90 7.59
C SER A 35 -9.30 20.82 7.28
N LYS A 36 -9.46 22.10 7.63
CA LYS A 36 -8.44 23.16 7.52
C LYS A 36 -7.24 22.96 8.46
N ASN A 37 -7.42 22.21 9.55
CA ASN A 37 -6.38 21.94 10.55
C ASN A 37 -5.73 20.56 10.34
N ARG A 38 -5.91 19.96 9.16
CA ARG A 38 -5.34 18.65 8.84
C ARG A 38 -3.82 18.68 8.89
N LEU A 39 -3.23 17.59 9.37
CA LEU A 39 -1.77 17.45 9.48
C LEU A 39 -1.10 17.51 8.10
N CYS A 40 -1.71 16.86 7.11
CA CYS A 40 -1.18 16.73 5.75
C CYS A 40 -1.78 17.77 4.80
N HIS A 41 -1.56 19.06 5.08
CA HIS A 41 -2.09 20.16 4.24
C HIS A 41 -1.55 20.17 2.80
N PHE A 42 -0.44 19.50 2.55
CA PHE A 42 0.15 19.29 1.21
C PHE A 42 -0.57 18.21 0.38
N LEU A 43 -1.51 17.46 0.97
CA LEU A 43 -2.38 16.51 0.27
C LEU A 43 -3.73 17.14 -0.07
N ASN A 44 -4.37 16.60 -1.11
CA ASN A 44 -5.75 16.89 -1.46
C ASN A 44 -6.66 16.68 -0.23
N ASP A 45 -7.49 17.68 0.09
CA ASP A 45 -8.50 17.67 1.13
C ASP A 45 -9.66 16.77 0.72
N MET A 46 -9.79 15.64 1.40
CA MET A 46 -10.87 14.70 1.11
C MET A 46 -12.23 15.25 1.55
N GLY A 47 -12.30 16.32 2.34
CA GLY A 47 -13.55 17.03 2.66
C GLY A 47 -14.08 17.92 1.52
N LEU A 48 -13.22 18.31 0.57
CA LEU A 48 -13.60 19.17 -0.56
C LEU A 48 -14.01 18.32 -1.76
N LYS A 49 -15.21 18.58 -2.30
CA LYS A 49 -15.81 17.77 -3.37
C LYS A 49 -14.96 17.70 -4.64
N GLU A 50 -14.30 18.78 -5.01
CA GLU A 50 -13.49 18.85 -6.23
C GLU A 50 -12.18 18.05 -6.10
N GLU A 51 -11.47 18.24 -4.99
CA GLU A 51 -10.22 17.52 -4.69
C GLU A 51 -10.48 16.02 -4.46
N ARG A 52 -11.55 15.67 -3.74
CA ARG A 52 -11.97 14.27 -3.58
C ARG A 52 -12.21 13.58 -4.92
N LYS A 53 -12.95 14.22 -5.85
CA LYS A 53 -13.21 13.66 -7.18
C LYS A 53 -11.93 13.44 -7.98
N HIS A 54 -10.96 14.34 -7.86
CA HIS A 54 -9.65 14.15 -8.48
C HIS A 54 -8.97 12.89 -7.94
N VAL A 55 -8.89 12.76 -6.60
CA VAL A 55 -8.28 11.58 -5.97
C VAL A 55 -9.00 10.31 -6.39
N GLU A 56 -10.32 10.23 -6.27
CA GLU A 56 -11.10 9.04 -6.64
C GLU A 56 -10.90 8.62 -8.10
N LYS A 57 -10.83 9.59 -9.02
CA LYS A 57 -10.62 9.33 -10.46
C LYS A 57 -9.24 8.72 -10.74
N TYR A 58 -8.19 9.29 -10.17
CA TYR A 58 -6.81 8.88 -10.49
C TYR A 58 -6.31 7.74 -9.61
N PHE A 59 -6.89 7.55 -8.43
CA PHE A 59 -6.48 6.54 -7.46
C PHE A 59 -6.48 5.14 -8.06
N LEU A 60 -7.58 4.72 -8.68
CA LEU A 60 -7.69 3.36 -9.21
C LEU A 60 -6.67 3.12 -10.33
N LEU A 61 -6.51 4.08 -11.24
CA LEU A 61 -5.54 4.00 -12.31
C LEU A 61 -4.11 3.93 -11.76
N ALA A 62 -3.80 4.75 -10.75
CA ALA A 62 -2.50 4.75 -10.11
C ALA A 62 -2.19 3.40 -9.44
N GLN A 63 -3.13 2.78 -8.71
CA GLN A 63 -2.90 1.48 -8.10
C GLN A 63 -2.73 0.37 -9.15
N ILE A 64 -3.49 0.39 -10.23
CA ILE A 64 -3.33 -0.58 -11.33
C ILE A 64 -1.92 -0.49 -11.93
N VAL A 65 -1.44 0.72 -12.23
CA VAL A 65 -0.10 0.94 -12.78
C VAL A 65 0.99 0.55 -11.76
N ARG A 66 0.82 0.89 -10.48
CA ARG A 66 1.76 0.48 -9.41
C ARG A 66 1.85 -1.03 -9.29
N GLY A 67 0.72 -1.73 -9.23
CA GLY A 67 0.68 -3.19 -9.17
C GLY A 67 1.36 -3.85 -10.36
N LEU A 68 1.18 -3.29 -11.57
CA LEU A 68 1.85 -3.76 -12.78
C LEU A 68 3.38 -3.63 -12.67
N LEU A 69 3.85 -2.43 -12.33
CA LEU A 69 5.29 -2.14 -12.22
C LEU A 69 5.96 -3.02 -11.15
N MET A 70 5.32 -3.15 -9.99
CA MET A 70 5.81 -3.97 -8.89
C MET A 70 5.84 -5.47 -9.28
N GLY A 71 4.79 -5.97 -9.93
CA GLY A 71 4.74 -7.36 -10.39
C GLY A 71 5.81 -7.68 -11.43
N VAL A 72 6.05 -6.77 -12.38
CA VAL A 72 7.08 -6.94 -13.43
C VAL A 72 8.48 -7.06 -12.82
N VAL A 73 8.80 -6.26 -11.80
CA VAL A 73 10.11 -6.30 -11.12
C VAL A 73 10.36 -7.65 -10.45
N LEU A 74 9.32 -8.39 -10.07
CA LEU A 74 9.45 -9.71 -9.44
C LEU A 74 9.57 -10.88 -10.43
N LEU A 75 9.39 -10.67 -11.73
CA LEU A 75 9.48 -11.74 -12.72
C LEU A 75 10.81 -12.52 -12.68
N PRO A 76 11.99 -11.90 -12.51
CA PRO A 76 13.25 -12.64 -12.38
C PRO A 76 13.30 -13.55 -11.16
N LEU A 77 12.49 -13.26 -10.13
CA LEU A 77 12.40 -14.03 -8.89
C LEU A 77 11.23 -15.01 -8.88
N PHE A 78 10.42 -15.05 -9.94
CA PHE A 78 9.16 -15.80 -9.98
C PHE A 78 9.33 -17.26 -9.57
N THR A 79 10.28 -17.99 -10.18
CA THR A 79 10.52 -19.40 -9.87
C THR A 79 10.93 -19.63 -8.41
N ALA A 80 11.69 -18.71 -7.82
CA ALA A 80 12.05 -18.82 -6.41
C ALA A 80 10.82 -18.64 -5.50
N ILE A 81 9.96 -17.66 -5.83
CA ILE A 81 8.76 -17.32 -5.06
C ILE A 81 7.69 -18.43 -5.18
N GLU A 82 7.52 -19.00 -6.38
CA GLU A 82 6.56 -20.07 -6.66
C GLU A 82 6.86 -21.34 -5.86
N ASN A 83 8.15 -21.65 -5.66
CA ASN A 83 8.59 -22.82 -4.90
C ASN A 83 8.55 -22.63 -3.37
N LEU A 84 8.19 -21.45 -2.88
CA LEU A 84 8.03 -21.23 -1.44
C LEU A 84 6.76 -21.91 -0.93
N ILE A 85 6.85 -22.52 0.26
CA ILE A 85 5.66 -22.94 0.99
C ILE A 85 4.79 -21.72 1.32
N PHE A 86 3.48 -21.95 1.50
CA PHE A 86 2.48 -20.89 1.73
C PHE A 86 2.92 -19.83 2.75
N ILE A 87 3.41 -20.25 3.92
CA ILE A 87 3.79 -19.33 5.01
C ILE A 87 4.95 -18.42 4.58
N LEU A 88 5.96 -18.96 3.90
CA LEU A 88 7.11 -18.18 3.45
C LEU A 88 6.72 -17.25 2.29
N GLN A 89 5.85 -17.70 1.39
CA GLN A 89 5.32 -16.88 0.31
C GLN A 89 4.47 -15.72 0.85
N PHE A 90 3.60 -15.98 1.85
CA PHE A 90 2.83 -14.97 2.55
C PHE A 90 3.73 -13.94 3.24
N ILE A 91 4.70 -14.40 4.04
CA ILE A 91 5.65 -13.51 4.73
C ILE A 91 6.43 -12.69 3.70
N PHE A 92 6.92 -13.31 2.63
CA PHE A 92 7.64 -12.62 1.56
C PHE A 92 6.82 -11.47 0.98
N PHE A 93 5.58 -11.71 0.57
CA PHE A 93 4.75 -10.65 -0.03
C PHE A 93 4.29 -9.61 0.99
N ALA A 94 3.93 -10.01 2.20
CA ALA A 94 3.53 -9.07 3.25
C ALA A 94 4.71 -8.16 3.64
N SER A 95 5.90 -8.73 3.85
CA SER A 95 7.12 -7.96 4.13
C SER A 95 7.54 -7.11 2.94
N LEU A 96 7.39 -7.59 1.70
CA LEU A 96 7.67 -6.77 0.51
C LEU A 96 6.80 -5.51 0.50
N MET A 97 5.50 -5.66 0.76
CA MET A 97 4.61 -4.50 0.84
C MET A 97 4.96 -3.61 2.03
N PHE A 98 5.09 -4.16 3.23
CA PHE A 98 5.30 -3.35 4.42
C PHE A 98 6.68 -2.69 4.48
N VAL A 99 7.74 -3.37 4.05
CA VAL A 99 9.11 -2.83 4.16
C VAL A 99 9.40 -1.92 2.97
N TYR A 100 9.26 -2.43 1.75
CA TYR A 100 9.75 -1.70 0.56
C TYR A 100 8.78 -0.61 0.09
N THR A 101 7.47 -0.79 0.26
CA THR A 101 6.51 0.25 -0.17
C THR A 101 6.28 1.31 0.90
N HIS A 102 6.66 1.03 2.15
CA HIS A 102 6.35 1.87 3.30
C HIS A 102 7.56 2.29 4.12
N ILE A 103 8.06 1.40 4.97
CA ILE A 103 9.07 1.74 5.99
C ILE A 103 10.38 2.24 5.36
N SER A 104 10.79 1.62 4.26
CA SER A 104 12.02 1.94 3.50
C SER A 104 11.74 2.77 2.24
N SER A 105 10.58 3.42 2.16
CA SER A 105 10.27 4.32 1.04
C SER A 105 11.23 5.50 1.04
N ALA A 106 11.81 5.81 -0.12
CA ALA A 106 12.71 6.94 -0.31
C ALA A 106 11.99 8.30 -0.23
N ALA A 107 10.67 8.34 -0.43
CA ALA A 107 9.90 9.56 -0.23
C ALA A 107 9.61 9.72 1.27
N PRO A 108 10.09 10.80 1.92
CA PRO A 108 9.88 10.99 3.35
C PRO A 108 8.39 11.18 3.64
N PHE A 109 7.88 10.41 4.59
CA PHE A 109 6.50 10.50 5.06
C PHE A 109 6.43 10.26 6.57
N LEU A 110 5.37 10.76 7.20
CA LEU A 110 5.26 10.96 8.65
C LEU A 110 5.57 9.72 9.49
N ASP A 111 5.38 8.53 8.92
CA ASP A 111 5.47 7.25 9.59
C ASP A 111 6.47 6.28 8.94
N ASN A 112 7.42 6.78 8.14
CA ASN A 112 8.54 6.00 7.64
C ASN A 112 9.91 6.51 8.16
N ILE A 113 10.98 5.78 7.86
CA ILE A 113 12.33 6.07 8.36
C ILE A 113 12.79 7.45 7.89
N GLU A 114 12.64 7.75 6.60
CA GLU A 114 13.05 9.03 6.01
C GLU A 114 12.29 10.20 6.63
N GLY A 115 10.97 10.10 6.84
CA GLY A 115 10.21 11.16 7.49
C GLY A 115 10.60 11.37 8.95
N TYR A 116 10.96 10.31 9.69
CA TYR A 116 11.49 10.46 11.05
C TYR A 116 12.80 11.27 11.08
N VAL A 117 13.62 11.17 10.03
CA VAL A 117 14.87 11.93 9.90
C VAL A 117 14.61 13.38 9.48
N TYR A 118 13.76 13.60 8.47
CA TYR A 118 13.64 14.91 7.81
C TYR A 118 12.51 15.81 8.32
N PHE A 119 11.45 15.26 8.94
CA PHE A 119 10.30 16.07 9.30
C PHE A 119 10.46 16.74 10.67
N LYS A 120 9.91 17.95 10.79
CA LYS A 120 9.84 18.64 12.10
C LYS A 120 8.97 17.84 13.07
N LYS A 121 9.29 17.91 14.36
CA LYS A 121 8.58 17.20 15.45
C LYS A 121 7.08 17.45 15.49
N GLU A 122 6.62 18.64 15.06
CA GLU A 122 5.19 19.00 15.00
C GLU A 122 4.38 18.10 14.05
N TYR A 123 5.04 17.54 13.04
CA TYR A 123 4.46 16.60 12.08
C TYR A 123 4.55 15.13 12.56
N LEU A 124 5.51 14.79 13.43
CA LEU A 124 5.73 13.44 13.94
C LEU A 124 4.81 13.09 15.14
N GLN A 125 3.51 13.21 14.93
CA GLN A 125 2.51 12.94 15.96
C GLN A 125 2.26 11.44 16.10
N LYS A 126 2.54 10.89 17.29
CA LYS A 126 2.38 9.44 17.58
C LYS A 126 1.01 8.88 17.17
N LYS A 127 -0.07 9.63 17.42
CA LYS A 127 -1.44 9.20 17.07
C LYS A 127 -1.62 9.06 15.55
N SER A 128 -1.07 10.00 14.78
CA SER A 128 -1.14 9.98 13.32
C SER A 128 -0.29 8.84 12.76
N ILE A 129 0.93 8.66 13.28
CA ILE A 129 1.81 7.55 12.92
C ILE A 129 1.10 6.20 13.09
N LEU A 130 0.45 5.97 14.23
CA LEU A 130 -0.27 4.70 14.48
C LEU A 130 -1.42 4.46 13.49
N LYS A 131 -2.10 5.51 13.04
CA LYS A 131 -3.18 5.40 12.05
C LYS A 131 -2.65 5.00 10.67
N PHE A 132 -1.56 5.61 10.22
CA PHE A 132 -0.91 5.22 8.96
C PHE A 132 -0.31 3.81 9.03
N GLN A 133 0.34 3.46 10.14
CA GLN A 133 0.87 2.12 10.36
C GLN A 133 -0.21 1.05 10.31
N PHE A 134 -1.40 1.33 10.89
CA PHE A 134 -2.54 0.43 10.80
C PHE A 134 -2.99 0.19 9.35
N GLU A 135 -3.10 1.24 8.55
CA GLU A 135 -3.42 1.13 7.12
C GLU A 135 -2.40 0.26 6.39
N MET A 136 -1.11 0.50 6.61
CA MET A 136 -0.04 -0.19 5.89
C MET A 136 0.12 -1.66 6.32
N ILE A 137 -0.06 -1.97 7.60
CA ILE A 137 -0.09 -3.36 8.08
C ILE A 137 -1.28 -4.09 7.47
N MET A 138 -2.47 -3.48 7.49
CA MET A 138 -3.67 -4.10 6.93
C MET A 138 -3.51 -4.34 5.43
N TYR A 139 -3.02 -3.34 4.69
CA TYR A 139 -2.72 -3.47 3.27
C TYR A 139 -1.73 -4.61 3.01
N ALA A 140 -0.61 -4.65 3.72
CA ALA A 140 0.44 -5.65 3.53
C ALA A 140 -0.05 -7.07 3.82
N VAL A 141 -0.80 -7.27 4.92
CA VAL A 141 -1.36 -8.57 5.30
C VAL A 141 -2.43 -9.02 4.31
N LEU A 142 -3.37 -8.13 3.94
CA LEU A 142 -4.40 -8.46 2.95
C LEU A 142 -3.77 -8.82 1.60
N PHE A 143 -2.79 -8.02 1.16
CA PHE A 143 -2.09 -8.27 -0.09
C PHE A 143 -1.37 -9.61 -0.07
N GLY A 144 -0.53 -9.82 0.94
CA GLY A 144 0.25 -11.04 1.10
C GLY A 144 -0.64 -12.28 1.11
N PHE A 145 -1.77 -12.22 1.81
CA PHE A 145 -2.72 -13.33 1.86
C PHE A 145 -3.38 -13.59 0.50
N ILE A 146 -3.91 -12.56 -0.16
CA ILE A 146 -4.62 -12.69 -1.44
C ILE A 146 -3.69 -13.21 -2.53
N ILE A 147 -2.49 -12.62 -2.69
CA ILE A 147 -1.58 -13.05 -3.76
C ILE A 147 -1.06 -14.47 -3.53
N THR A 148 -0.75 -14.84 -2.28
CA THR A 148 -0.31 -16.19 -1.94
C THR A 148 -1.41 -17.21 -2.25
N LEU A 149 -2.66 -16.92 -1.84
CA LEU A 149 -3.80 -17.77 -2.17
C LEU A 149 -4.00 -17.90 -3.69
N PHE A 150 -3.89 -16.81 -4.43
CA PHE A 150 -4.00 -16.82 -5.89
C PHE A 150 -2.89 -17.61 -6.56
N MET A 151 -1.65 -17.50 -6.08
CA MET A 151 -0.56 -18.30 -6.59
C MET A 151 -0.83 -19.79 -6.38
N GLN A 152 -1.17 -20.24 -5.17
CA GLN A 152 -1.41 -21.66 -4.90
C GLN A 152 -2.57 -22.28 -5.69
N VAL A 153 -3.57 -21.49 -6.10
CA VAL A 153 -4.76 -21.99 -6.79
C VAL A 153 -4.63 -21.92 -8.32
N PHE A 154 -3.95 -20.90 -8.85
CA PHE A 154 -3.99 -20.57 -10.29
C PHE A 154 -2.64 -20.64 -11.01
N ILE A 155 -1.55 -20.77 -10.27
CA ILE A 155 -0.18 -20.86 -10.77
C ILE A 155 0.35 -22.24 -10.38
#